data_AF-A0A444IYL0-F1
#
_entry.id   AF-A0A444IYL0-F1
#
_cell.length_a   1.000
_cell.length_b   1.000
_cell.length_c   1.000
_cell.angle_alpha   90.00
_cell.angle_beta   90.00
_cell.angle_gamma   90.00
#
_symmetry.space_group_name_H-M   'P 1'
#
loop_
_entity.id
_entity.type
_entity.pdbx_description
1 polymer ?
#
loop_
_entity_poly.entity_id
_entity_poly.type
_entity_poly.pdbx_seq_one_letter_code
_entity_poly.pdbx_strand_id
1 'polypeptide(L)' 'MTYHEMKVSLIITTYNWKEALELSLLSGLSQKEKPVEIVVADDAQGRIPEK' A
#
# COMPACT_ATOMS: atom_id res chain seq x y z
N MET A 1 16.08 -5.05 -29.88
CA MET A 1 16.12 -4.02 -28.83
C MET A 1 14.99 -4.34 -27.84
N THR A 2 15.29 -4.98 -26.72
CA THR A 2 14.26 -5.32 -25.71
C THR A 2 14.27 -4.25 -24.62
N TYR A 3 13.15 -3.53 -24.50
CA TYR A 3 12.91 -2.64 -23.36
C TYR A 3 12.52 -3.50 -22.16
N HIS A 4 13.24 -3.35 -21.05
CA HIS A 4 12.81 -3.94 -19.80
C HIS A 4 11.70 -3.09 -19.20
N GLU A 5 10.57 -3.72 -18.91
CA GLU A 5 9.47 -3.10 -18.18
C GLU A 5 9.95 -2.72 -16.77
N MET A 6 9.73 -1.47 -16.37
CA MET A 6 10.10 -0.98 -15.04
C MET A 6 9.23 -1.70 -14.01
N LYS A 7 9.87 -2.38 -13.05
CA LYS A 7 9.16 -3.01 -11.93
C LYS A 7 9.18 -2.08 -10.73
N VAL A 8 8.00 -1.82 -10.17
CA VAL A 8 7.82 -0.93 -9.00
C VAL A 8 7.03 -1.65 -7.93
N SER A 9 7.55 -1.64 -6.70
CA SER A 9 6.81 -2.06 -5.50
C SER A 9 6.28 -0.82 -4.79
N LEU A 10 4.98 -0.81 -4.46
CA LEU A 10 4.36 0.27 -3.70
C LEU A 10 4.19 -0.17 -2.24
N ILE A 11 4.81 0.55 -1.31
CA ILE A 11 4.66 0.31 0.12
C ILE A 11 3.77 1.40 0.70
N ILE A 12 2.64 1.01 1.31
CA ILE A 12 1.72 1.90 2.02
C ILE A 12 1.85 1.61 3.51
N THR A 13 2.48 2.52 4.26
CA THR A 13 2.46 2.49 5.73
C THR A 13 1.19 3.18 6.21
N THR A 14 0.43 2.54 7.09
CA THR A 14 -0.83 3.10 7.62
C THR A 14 -0.94 2.85 9.13
N TYR A 15 -1.70 3.71 9.80
CA TYR A 15 -1.98 3.61 11.23
C TYR A 15 -3.43 4.02 11.51
N ASN A 16 -4.29 3.05 11.82
CA ASN A 16 -5.68 3.27 12.27
C ASN A 16 -6.53 4.26 11.43
N TRP A 17 -6.22 4.45 10.14
CA TRP A 17 -6.96 5.36 9.26
C TRP A 17 -7.41 4.64 7.98
N LYS A 18 -8.59 4.03 8.07
CA LYS A 18 -9.14 3.17 7.01
C LYS A 18 -9.41 3.92 5.72
N GLU A 19 -9.95 5.14 5.82
CA GLU A 19 -10.32 5.98 4.67
C GLU A 19 -9.07 6.42 3.89
N ALA A 20 -7.99 6.76 4.59
CA ALA A 20 -6.71 7.12 3.94
C ALA A 20 -6.08 5.91 3.24
N LEU A 21 -6.15 4.72 3.85
CA LEU A 21 -5.71 3.47 3.22
C LEU A 21 -6.53 3.18 1.96
N GLU A 22 -7.84 3.30 2.03
CA GLU A 22 -8.75 3.08 0.88
C GLU A 22 -8.39 4.01 -0.29
N LEU A 23 -8.25 5.31 -0.03
CA LEU A 23 -7.86 6.28 -1.06
C LEU A 23 -6.47 5.97 -1.65
N SER A 24 -5.52 5.56 -0.82
CA SER A 24 -4.16 5.21 -1.26
C SER A 24 -4.16 3.96 -2.14
N LEU A 25 -4.96 2.95 -1.79
CA LEU A 25 -5.15 1.76 -2.61
C LEU A 25 -5.82 2.10 -3.95
N LEU A 26 -6.90 2.88 -3.94
CA LEU A 26 -7.57 3.33 -5.17
C LEU A 26 -6.62 4.14 -6.07
N SER A 27 -5.76 4.96 -5.48
CA SER A 27 -4.72 5.71 -6.21
C SER A 27 -3.70 4.76 -6.86
N GLY A 28 -3.10 3.83 -6.10
CA GLY A 28 -2.14 2.85 -6.63
C GLY A 28 -2.76 1.97 -7.72
N LEU A 29 -4.00 1.52 -7.51
CA LEU A 29 -4.75 0.72 -8.46
C LEU A 29 -5.23 1.50 -9.69
N SER A 30 -5.14 2.82 -9.72
CA SER A 30 -5.48 3.65 -10.89
C SER A 30 -4.27 4.19 -11.66
N GLN A 31 -3.03 3.92 -11.21
CA GLN A 31 -1.81 4.33 -11.91
C GLN A 31 -1.76 3.75 -13.34
N LYS A 32 -1.17 4.53 -14.28
CA LYS A 32 -0.98 4.10 -15.67
C LYS A 32 -0.05 2.89 -15.78
N GLU A 33 1.09 2.95 -15.09
CA GLU A 33 1.99 1.82 -14.90
C GLU A 33 1.66 1.20 -13.54
N LYS A 34 1.24 -0.06 -13.52
CA LYS A 34 0.84 -0.72 -12.26
C LYS A 34 2.07 -1.12 -11.46
N PRO A 35 2.05 -0.96 -10.13
CA PRO A 35 3.04 -1.63 -9.30
C PRO A 35 2.88 -3.14 -9.43
N VAL A 36 3.99 -3.87 -9.37
CA VAL A 36 3.98 -5.34 -9.41
C VAL A 36 3.43 -5.93 -8.11
N GLU A 37 3.56 -5.18 -7.02
CA GLU A 37 3.02 -5.53 -5.71
C GLU A 37 2.67 -4.25 -4.94
N ILE A 38 1.65 -4.37 -4.08
CA ILE A 38 1.31 -3.36 -3.08
C ILE A 38 1.44 -4.04 -1.71
N VAL A 39 2.35 -3.52 -0.88
CA VAL A 39 2.57 -4.00 0.49
C VAL A 39 1.99 -2.99 1.46
N VAL A 40 1.03 -3.43 2.29
CA VAL A 40 0.46 -2.59 3.36
C VAL A 40 1.16 -2.92 4.66
N ALA A 41 1.86 -1.94 5.22
CA ALA A 41 2.48 -2.01 6.54
C ALA A 41 1.57 -1.32 7.55
N ASP A 42 0.75 -2.12 8.24
CA ASP A 42 -0.14 -1.64 9.31
C ASP A 42 0.64 -1.54 10.63
N ASP A 43 0.87 -0.32 11.10
CA ASP A 43 1.54 -0.03 12.36
C ASP A 43 0.52 0.08 13.52
N ALA A 44 -0.74 -0.32 13.31
CA ALA A 44 -1.72 -0.34 14.39
C ALA A 44 -1.21 -1.19 15.56
N GLN A 45 -1.05 -0.56 16.72
CA GLN A 45 -0.83 -1.27 17.97
C GLN A 45 -2.09 -2.07 18.26
N GLY A 46 -2.05 -3.38 18.03
CA GLY A 46 -3.13 -4.29 18.37
C GLY A 46 -3.53 -4.05 19.82
N ARG A 47 -4.85 -3.87 20.07
CA ARG A 47 -5.42 -3.74 21.42
C ARG A 47 -4.70 -4.68 22.38
N ILE A 48 -3.85 -4.13 23.23
CA ILE A 48 -3.40 -4.82 24.43
C ILE A 48 -4.64 -4.80 25.33
N PRO A 49 -5.23 -5.94 25.71
CA PRO A 49 -6.33 -5.93 26.65
C PRO A 49 -5.82 -5.29 27.94
N GLU A 50 -6.40 -4.15 28.34
CA GLU A 50 -6.19 -3.62 29.68
C GLU A 50 -6.66 -4.69 30.67
N LYS A 51 -5.74 -5.10 31.56
CA LYS A 51 -6.02 -6.03 32.66
C LYS A 51 -7.02 -5.46 33.65
#